data_AF-A0A8C3M1S4-F1
#
_entry.id   AF-A0A8C3M1S4-F1
#
_cell.length_a   1.000
_cell.length_b   1.000
_cell.length_c   1.000
_cell.angle_alpha   90.00
_cell.angle_beta   90.00
_cell.angle_gamma   90.00
#
_symmetry.space_group_name_H-M   'P 1'
#
loop_
_entity.id
_entity.type
_entity.pdbx_description
1 polymer ?
#
loop_
_entity_poly.entity_id
_entity_poly.type
_entity_poly.pdbx_seq_one_letter_code
_entity_poly.pdbx_strand_id
1 'polypeptide(L)'
;MVLTSVGKMMGLQRKAAGIRNICVLAHVDHGKTTLADCLISSNGIISSRLAGKLRYLDSREDEQVRGITMKSSAISLHFEKDSSSSTAGMAREHSSSIGDK
;
A
#
# COMPACT_ATOMS: atom_id res chain seq x y z
N MET A 1 10.95 1.73 -6.46
CA MET A 1 10.00 0.74 -5.92
C MET A 1 10.51 0.32 -4.56
N VAL A 2 9.79 0.62 -3.47
CA VAL A 2 10.26 0.37 -2.10
C VAL A 2 10.01 -1.10 -1.73
N LEU A 3 10.80 -2.00 -2.31
CA LEU A 3 10.81 -3.41 -1.89
C LEU A 3 11.57 -3.51 -0.56
N THR A 4 10.81 -3.60 0.53
CA THR A 4 11.39 -3.85 1.85
C THR A 4 11.82 -5.31 1.93
N SER A 5 13.10 -5.56 2.25
CA SER A 5 13.60 -6.92 2.46
C SER A 5 12.87 -7.61 3.62
N VAL A 6 12.63 -8.92 3.48
CA VAL A 6 11.98 -9.75 4.51
C VAL A 6 12.68 -9.61 5.86
N GLY A 7 14.02 -9.54 5.88
CA GLY A 7 14.78 -9.36 7.12
C GLY A 7 14.49 -8.03 7.82
N LYS A 8 14.34 -6.94 7.06
CA LYS A 8 13.97 -5.62 7.59
C LYS A 8 12.54 -5.66 8.15
N MET A 9 11.61 -6.31 7.46
CA MET A 9 10.21 -6.45 7.90
C MET A 9 10.10 -7.24 9.20
N MET A 10 10.79 -8.38 9.32
CA MET A 10 10.84 -9.16 10.58
C MET A 10 11.42 -8.34 11.73
N GLY A 11 12.42 -7.48 11.44
CA GLY A 11 12.99 -6.55 12.40
C GLY A 11 11.96 -5.56 12.97
N LEU A 12 11.19 -4.94 12.07
CA LEU A 12 10.15 -3.97 12.43
C LEU A 12 8.98 -4.63 13.17
N GLN A 13 8.60 -5.85 12.78
CA GLN A 13 7.50 -6.60 13.39
C GLN A 13 7.75 -7.00 14.86
N ARG A 14 9.01 -7.00 15.34
CA ARG A 14 9.30 -7.25 16.76
C ARG A 14 8.76 -6.17 17.69
N LYS A 15 8.64 -4.92 17.21
CA LYS A 15 8.15 -3.80 18.01
C LYS A 15 6.65 -3.63 17.82
N ALA A 16 5.85 -4.22 18.71
CA ALA A 16 4.38 -4.16 18.64
C ALA A 16 3.83 -2.72 18.55
N ALA A 17 4.47 -1.74 19.19
CA ALA A 17 4.08 -0.33 19.13
C ALA A 17 4.15 0.29 17.73
N GLY A 18 4.87 -0.33 16.78
CA GLY A 18 4.96 0.11 15.39
C GLY A 18 3.91 -0.52 14.46
N ILE A 19 3.09 -1.44 14.96
CA ILE A 19 2.11 -2.19 14.15
C ILE A 19 0.72 -1.57 14.32
N ARG A 20 0.05 -1.29 13.20
CA ARG A 20 -1.33 -0.80 13.18
C ARG A 20 -2.18 -1.73 12.33
N ASN A 21 -3.03 -2.52 13.00
CA ASN A 21 -4.03 -3.33 12.32
C ASN A 21 -5.22 -2.45 11.98
N ILE A 22 -5.49 -2.27 10.69
CA ILE A 22 -6.57 -1.43 10.18
C ILE A 22 -7.51 -2.31 9.36
N CYS A 23 -8.81 -2.15 9.56
CA CYS A 23 -9.85 -2.80 8.77
C CYS A 23 -10.73 -1.72 8.12
N VAL A 24 -11.02 -1.87 6.83
CA VAL A 24 -11.91 -0.98 6.09
C VAL A 24 -13.29 -1.63 6.01
N LEU A 25 -14.29 -1.01 6.63
CA LEU A 25 -15.68 -1.44 6.66
C LEU A 25 -16.54 -0.40 5.95
N ALA A 26 -17.34 -0.83 4.97
CA ALA A 26 -18.30 0.04 4.29
C ALA A 26 -19.36 -0.78 3.53
N HIS A 27 -20.45 -0.12 3.16
CA HIS A 27 -21.50 -0.71 2.32
C HIS A 27 -21.02 -1.00 0.89
N VAL A 28 -21.72 -1.90 0.18
CA VAL A 28 -21.43 -2.23 -1.22
C VAL A 28 -21.43 -0.95 -2.07
N ASP A 29 -20.56 -0.89 -3.07
CA ASP A 29 -20.37 0.28 -3.95
C ASP A 29 -19.87 1.59 -3.30
N HIS A 30 -19.44 1.56 -2.03
CA HIS A 30 -18.84 2.72 -1.36
C HIS A 30 -17.31 2.86 -1.59
N GLY A 31 -16.78 2.27 -2.65
CA GLY A 31 -15.37 2.47 -3.04
C GLY A 31 -14.33 1.92 -2.07
N LYS A 32 -14.66 0.91 -1.25
CA LYS A 32 -13.69 0.24 -0.35
C LYS A 32 -12.46 -0.29 -1.09
N THR A 33 -12.71 -1.00 -2.18
CA THR A 33 -11.66 -1.59 -3.00
C THR A 33 -10.80 -0.50 -3.65
N THR A 34 -11.42 0.59 -4.10
CA THR A 34 -10.70 1.76 -4.62
C THR A 34 -9.80 2.39 -3.54
N LEU A 35 -10.29 2.55 -2.32
CA LEU A 35 -9.50 3.06 -1.20
C LEU A 35 -8.31 2.13 -0.90
N ALA A 36 -8.55 0.82 -0.84
CA ALA A 36 -7.49 -0.17 -0.62
C ALA A 36 -6.42 -0.11 -1.72
N ASP A 37 -6.82 -0.09 -2.99
CA ASP A 37 -5.89 0.01 -4.12
C ASP A 37 -5.07 1.31 -4.09
N CYS A 38 -5.66 2.44 -3.68
CA CYS A 38 -4.93 3.69 -3.49
C CYS A 38 -3.85 3.56 -2.39
N LEU A 39 -4.15 2.90 -1.27
CA LEU A 39 -3.17 2.66 -0.20
C LEU A 39 -2.02 1.76 -0.67
N ILE A 40 -2.35 0.71 -1.44
CA ILE A 40 -1.38 -0.21 -2.02
C ILE A 40 -0.50 0.52 -3.04
N SER A 41 -1.08 1.40 -3.85
CA SER A 41 -0.34 2.21 -4.82
C SER A 41 0.59 3.22 -4.15
N SER A 42 0.14 3.85 -3.06
CA SER A 42 0.97 4.76 -2.26
C SER A 42 2.20 4.08 -1.67
N ASN A 43 2.16 2.76 -1.45
CA ASN A 43 3.31 1.95 -0.99
C ASN A 43 4.20 1.48 -2.15
N GLY A 44 3.87 1.80 -3.40
CA GLY A 44 4.62 1.41 -4.59
C GLY A 44 4.49 -0.07 -4.95
N ILE A 45 3.48 -0.77 -4.42
CA ILE A 45 3.20 -2.19 -4.73
C ILE A 45 2.50 -2.31 -6.09
N ILE A 46 1.59 -1.38 -6.40
CA ILE A 46 0.93 -1.27 -7.72
C ILE A 46 1.10 0.14 -8.28
N SER A 47 1.04 0.27 -9.62
CA SER A 47 1.04 1.59 -10.25
C SER A 47 -0.26 2.36 -9.96
N SER A 48 -0.18 3.68 -9.84
CA SER A 48 -1.34 4.55 -9.59
C SER A 48 -2.41 4.46 -10.69
N ARG A 49 -2.00 4.16 -11.92
CA ARG A 49 -2.92 3.96 -13.06
C ARG A 49 -3.74 2.67 -12.96
N LEU A 50 -3.24 1.68 -12.24
CA LEU A 50 -3.91 0.40 -12.02
C LEU A 50 -4.78 0.42 -10.76
N ALA A 51 -4.62 1.41 -9.88
CA ALA A 51 -5.43 1.55 -8.67
C ALA A 51 -6.92 1.75 -9.01
N GLY A 52 -7.79 0.99 -8.36
CA GLY A 52 -9.25 1.01 -8.55
C GLY A 52 -9.75 0.18 -9.73
N LYS A 53 -8.88 -0.14 -10.70
CA LYS A 53 -9.21 -1.04 -11.83
C LYS A 53 -8.81 -2.49 -11.54
N LEU A 54 -7.64 -2.68 -10.93
CA LEU A 54 -7.10 -4.00 -10.67
C LEU A 54 -7.83 -4.72 -9.54
N ARG A 55 -8.33 -3.97 -8.54
CA ARG A 55 -8.98 -4.51 -7.34
C ARG A 55 -8.12 -5.57 -6.68
N TYR A 56 -6.90 -5.17 -6.29
CA TYR A 56 -5.82 -6.10 -5.96
C TYR A 56 -6.16 -7.09 -4.83
N LEU A 57 -7.00 -6.69 -3.89
CA LEU A 57 -7.43 -7.54 -2.76
C LEU A 57 -8.57 -8.51 -3.11
N ASP A 58 -9.31 -8.23 -4.18
CA ASP A 58 -10.42 -9.06 -4.68
C ASP A 58 -9.84 -10.09 -5.66
N SER A 59 -9.17 -11.11 -5.11
CA SER A 59 -8.43 -12.12 -5.88
C SER A 59 -9.33 -13.15 -6.57
N ARG A 60 -10.58 -13.30 -6.12
CA ARG A 60 -11.49 -14.29 -6.69
C ARG A 60 -12.14 -13.75 -7.97
N GLU A 61 -12.32 -14.63 -8.95
CA GLU A 61 -12.92 -14.28 -10.23
C GLU A 61 -14.37 -13.81 -10.08
N ASP A 62 -15.13 -14.40 -9.16
CA ASP A 62 -16.51 -14.00 -8.88
C ASP A 62 -16.60 -12.60 -8.25
N GLU A 63 -15.64 -12.20 -7.42
CA GLU A 63 -15.51 -10.84 -6.88
C GLU A 63 -15.18 -9.84 -7.99
N GLN A 64 -14.27 -10.21 -8.90
CA GLN A 64 -13.86 -9.39 -10.04
C GLN A 64 -15.01 -9.14 -11.03
N VAL A 65 -15.74 -10.20 -11.40
CA VAL A 65 -16.88 -10.09 -12.31
C VAL A 65 -18.00 -9.25 -11.70
N ARG A 66 -18.27 -9.42 -10.40
CA ARG A 66 -19.39 -8.74 -9.72
C ARG A 66 -19.07 -7.33 -9.22
N GLY A 67 -17.80 -6.97 -9.10
CA GLY A 67 -17.43 -5.65 -8.55
C GLY A 67 -17.58 -5.53 -7.04
N ILE A 68 -17.59 -6.65 -6.31
CA ILE A 68 -17.86 -6.67 -4.86
C ILE A 68 -16.78 -7.45 -4.11
N THR A 69 -16.54 -7.05 -2.86
CA THR A 69 -15.69 -7.80 -1.92
C THR A 69 -16.55 -8.80 -1.13
N MET A 70 -16.29 -10.10 -1.29
CA MET A 70 -17.00 -11.18 -0.59
C MET A 70 -16.14 -11.80 0.52
N LYS A 71 -14.81 -11.79 0.37
CA LYS A 71 -13.84 -12.32 1.34
C LYS A 71 -12.89 -11.24 1.80
N SER A 72 -12.43 -11.39 3.04
CA SER A 72 -11.40 -10.51 3.59
C SER A 72 -10.03 -10.99 3.13
N SER A 73 -9.27 -10.06 2.59
CA SER A 73 -7.85 -10.22 2.26
C SER A 73 -7.04 -9.19 3.05
N ALA A 74 -5.83 -9.55 3.47
CA ALA A 74 -4.96 -8.67 4.22
C ALA A 74 -3.67 -8.37 3.45
N ILE A 75 -3.17 -7.14 3.59
CA ILE A 75 -1.89 -6.72 3.05
C ILE A 75 -1.09 -5.98 4.13
N SER A 76 0.23 -6.14 4.09
CA SER A 76 1.14 -5.37 4.95
C SER A 76 1.63 -4.14 4.19
N LEU A 77 1.43 -2.96 4.80
CA LEU A 77 1.90 -1.69 4.28
C LEU A 77 3.02 -1.15 5.18
N HIS A 78 4.08 -0.63 4.58
CA HIS A 78 5.22 -0.09 5.30
C HIS A 78 5.25 1.43 5.13
N PHE A 79 5.07 2.14 6.24
CA PHE A 79 5.12 3.60 6.26
C PHE A 79 6.34 4.06 7.06
N GLU A 80 7.19 4.87 6.44
CA GLU A 80 8.32 5.52 7.09
C GLU A 80 7.90 6.95 7.45
N LYS A 81 7.82 7.23 8.76
CA LYS A 81 7.53 8.58 9.24
C LYS A 81 8.78 9.42 9.05
N ASP A 82 8.74 10.41 8.15
CA ASP A 82 9.78 11.43 8.07
C ASP A 82 9.90 12.11 9.45
N SER A 83 11.08 12.02 10.08
CA SER A 83 11.36 12.58 11.41
C SER A 83 11.49 14.11 11.41
N SER A 84 11.15 14.79 10.32
CA SER A 84 11.29 16.22 10.09
C SER A 84 9.99 16.99 10.38
N SER A 85 9.41 16.81 11.56
CA SER A 85 8.38 17.74 12.07
C SER A 85 8.98 18.85 12.93
N SER A 86 10.08 19.42 12.46
CA SER A 86 10.56 20.76 12.80
C SER A 86 11.21 21.34 11.55
N THR A 87 10.48 22.24 10.89
CA THR A 87 10.96 23.20 9.87
C THR A 87 11.05 22.72 8.41
N ALA A 88 10.13 23.30 7.62
CA ALA A 88 10.23 23.73 6.22
C ALA A 88 10.53 22.69 5.11
N GLY A 89 9.73 22.77 4.05
CA GLY A 89 9.81 21.89 2.89
C GLY A 89 11.12 21.98 2.13
N MET A 90 11.49 20.87 1.49
CA MET A 90 12.37 20.86 0.32
C MET A 90 12.22 19.54 -0.45
N ALA A 91 12.24 19.70 -1.77
CA ALA A 91 12.24 18.74 -2.86
C ALA A 91 12.55 17.26 -2.53
N ARG A 92 11.70 16.35 -2.99
CA ARG A 92 12.12 14.98 -3.34
C ARG A 92 12.47 14.97 -4.83
N GLU A 93 13.74 15.24 -5.13
CA GLU A 93 14.33 15.06 -6.45
C GLU A 93 14.25 13.59 -6.88
N HIS A 94 13.87 13.41 -8.15
CA HIS A 94 14.01 12.17 -8.88
C HIS A 94 15.50 11.92 -9.12
N SER A 95 16.15 11.12 -8.28
CA SER A 95 17.45 10.54 -8.63
C SER A 95 17.21 9.35 -9.56
N SER A 96 17.19 9.65 -10.86
CA SER A 96 17.61 8.71 -11.89
C SER A 96 19.10 8.43 -11.72
N SER A 97 19.45 7.23 -11.29
CA SER A 97 20.80 6.71 -11.45
C SER A 97 20.73 5.21 -11.74
N ILE A 98 20.92 4.85 -13.00
CA ILE A 98 21.61 3.63 -13.42
C ILE A 98 22.26 3.98 -14.76
N GLY A 99 23.53 4.37 -14.65
CA GLY A 99 24.54 4.11 -15.66
C GLY A 99 25.33 2.88 -15.23
N ASP A 100 25.66 2.07 -16.22
CA ASP A 100 26.84 1.23 -16.35
C ASP A 100 27.05 0.08 -15.34
N LYS A 101 26.66 -1.13 -15.78
CA LYS A 101 27.61 -2.11 -16.34
C LYS A 101 26.90 -3.09 -17.27
#